data_AF-A0A383E9T1-F1
#
_entry.id   AF-A0A383E9T1-F1
#
_cell.length_a   1.000
_cell.length_b   1.000
_cell.length_c   1.000
_cell.angle_alpha   90.00
_cell.angle_beta   90.00
_cell.angle_gamma   90.00
#
_symmetry.space_group_name_H-M   'P 1'
#
loop_
_entity.id
_entity.type
_entity.pdbx_description
1 polymer ?
#
loop_
_entity_poly.entity_id
_entity_poly.type
_entity_poly.pdbx_seq_one_letter_code
_entity_poly.pdbx_strand_id
1 'polypeptide(L)'
;MPDSKFTSWVHGTSMQVEYPNRVTSVRPTGPFVRIEGSKGQNTWVHFPIPTPAVVDGVKSSVGAALISFRTRSHAKVHEIIVYDGEERIAQHMDLNMEGDHLDSRFDVPGAPEVKQGINITVGVQFSSDAPDVRSMQIEIIGAGIEFNGLPD
;
A
#
# COMPACT_ATOMS: atom_id res chain seq x y z
N MET A 1 28.83 8.84 -1.60
CA MET A 1 27.88 9.80 -2.20
C MET A 1 26.54 9.43 -1.58
N PRO A 2 25.75 10.32 -0.96
CA PRO A 2 24.44 9.88 -0.50
C PRO A 2 23.61 9.61 -1.74
N ASP A 3 23.28 8.34 -1.96
CA ASP A 3 22.31 7.91 -2.95
C ASP A 3 21.06 8.78 -2.77
N SER A 4 20.83 9.71 -3.68
CA SER A 4 19.71 10.63 -3.57
C SER A 4 18.42 9.82 -3.63
N LYS A 5 17.66 9.94 -2.55
CA LYS A 5 16.38 9.27 -2.38
C LYS A 5 15.30 10.32 -2.36
N PHE A 6 14.20 10.04 -3.04
CA PHE A 6 12.96 10.78 -2.82
C PHE A 6 11.82 9.80 -2.68
N THR A 7 10.71 10.30 -2.16
CA THR A 7 9.53 9.50 -1.92
C THR A 7 8.35 10.12 -2.65
N SER A 8 7.65 9.29 -3.42
CA SER A 8 6.36 9.64 -4.02
C SER A 8 5.25 9.02 -3.17
N TRP A 9 4.49 9.85 -2.45
CA TRP A 9 3.33 9.43 -1.65
C TRP A 9 2.02 9.75 -2.35
N VAL A 10 1.05 8.86 -2.22
CA VAL A 10 -0.36 9.11 -2.51
C VAL A 10 -1.20 8.86 -1.27
N HIS A 11 -2.25 9.66 -1.13
CA HIS A 11 -3.20 9.53 -0.04
C HIS A 11 -4.15 8.35 -0.27
N GLY A 12 -4.70 7.78 0.81
CA GLY A 12 -5.68 6.68 0.79
C GLY A 12 -6.89 6.95 -0.11
N THR A 13 -7.22 8.22 -0.34
CA THR A 13 -8.31 8.65 -1.23
C THR A 13 -8.09 8.35 -2.70
N SER A 14 -6.86 8.02 -3.10
CA SER A 14 -6.52 7.62 -4.47
C SER A 14 -6.59 6.11 -4.71
N MET A 15 -6.91 5.32 -3.68
CA MET A 15 -6.91 3.86 -3.78
C MET A 15 -8.14 3.31 -4.50
N GLN A 16 -8.01 2.12 -5.09
CA GLN A 16 -9.12 1.37 -5.67
C GLN A 16 -9.29 0.01 -4.98
N VAL A 17 -10.52 -0.34 -4.60
CA VAL A 17 -10.83 -1.63 -3.95
C VAL A 17 -11.12 -2.68 -5.01
N GLU A 18 -10.45 -3.83 -4.97
CA GLU A 18 -10.58 -4.90 -5.97
C GLU A 18 -11.92 -5.62 -5.91
N TYR A 19 -12.37 -6.00 -4.71
CA TYR A 19 -13.69 -6.62 -4.49
C TYR A 19 -14.57 -5.74 -3.59
N PRO A 20 -15.27 -4.74 -4.14
CA PRO A 20 -16.16 -3.85 -3.37
C PRO A 20 -17.31 -4.61 -2.68
N ASN A 21 -17.73 -5.76 -3.20
CA ASN A 21 -18.77 -6.60 -2.61
C ASN A 21 -18.31 -7.38 -1.36
N ARG A 22 -17.02 -7.33 -1.01
CA ARG A 22 -16.45 -7.95 0.20
C ARG A 22 -16.24 -6.97 1.35
N VAL A 23 -16.67 -5.73 1.17
CA VAL A 23 -16.68 -4.67 2.19
C VAL A 23 -18.09 -4.11 2.31
N THR A 24 -18.41 -3.54 3.47
CA THR A 24 -19.71 -2.93 3.75
C THR A 24 -19.69 -1.41 3.59
N SER A 25 -18.52 -0.79 3.73
CA SER A 25 -18.33 0.65 3.50
C SER A 25 -16.91 0.97 3.07
N VAL A 26 -16.77 1.97 2.20
CA VAL A 26 -15.50 2.62 1.84
C VAL A 26 -15.76 4.12 1.82
N ARG A 27 -15.15 4.87 2.74
CA ARG A 27 -15.47 6.29 2.92
C ARG A 27 -14.24 7.14 3.25
N PRO A 28 -13.90 8.14 2.40
CA PRO A 28 -12.98 9.21 2.79
C PRO A 28 -13.43 9.89 4.08
N THR A 29 -12.56 9.91 5.09
CA THR A 29 -12.86 10.46 6.41
C THR A 29 -11.65 11.28 6.88
N GLY A 30 -11.59 12.56 6.49
CA GLY A 30 -10.46 13.43 6.82
C GLY A 30 -9.14 12.88 6.24
N PRO A 31 -8.13 12.55 7.06
CA PRO A 31 -6.78 12.18 6.62
C PRO A 31 -6.63 10.70 6.22
N PHE A 32 -7.72 9.98 5.99
CA PHE A 32 -7.68 8.58 5.57
C PHE A 32 -8.96 8.18 4.84
N VAL A 33 -8.95 7.00 4.22
CA VAL A 33 -10.18 6.29 3.84
C VAL A 33 -10.43 5.18 4.84
N ARG A 34 -11.64 5.18 5.42
CA ARG A 34 -12.09 4.10 6.29
C ARG A 34 -12.79 3.04 5.45
N ILE A 35 -12.34 1.80 5.58
CA ILE A 35 -12.98 0.61 5.03
C ILE A 35 -13.58 -0.16 6.20
N GLU A 36 -14.82 -0.59 6.04
CA GLU A 36 -15.51 -1.52 6.93
C GLU A 36 -15.67 -2.86 6.22
N GLY A 37 -15.06 -3.91 6.77
CA GLY A 37 -15.07 -5.23 6.15
C GLY A 37 -16.37 -6.02 6.29
N SER A 38 -16.50 -7.07 5.49
CA SER A 38 -17.47 -8.15 5.70
C SER A 38 -16.82 -9.33 6.43
N LYS A 39 -17.56 -10.00 7.31
CA LYS A 39 -17.02 -11.08 8.15
C LYS A 39 -16.38 -12.20 7.33
N GLY A 40 -15.17 -12.58 7.73
CA GLY A 40 -14.42 -13.68 7.10
C GLY A 40 -14.00 -13.43 5.66
N GLN A 41 -14.08 -12.18 5.20
CA GLN A 41 -13.68 -11.80 3.84
C GLN A 41 -12.29 -11.15 3.83
N ASN A 42 -11.69 -11.14 2.65
CA ASN A 42 -10.51 -10.36 2.33
C ASN A 42 -10.71 -9.64 0.99
N THR A 43 -10.01 -8.53 0.82
CA THR A 43 -9.97 -7.77 -0.44
C THR A 43 -8.61 -7.10 -0.58
N TRP A 44 -8.37 -6.47 -1.73
CA TRP A 44 -7.17 -5.72 -2.00
C TRP A 44 -7.51 -4.26 -2.27
N VAL A 45 -6.58 -3.39 -1.89
CA VAL A 45 -6.58 -1.99 -2.35
C VAL A 45 -5.35 -1.72 -3.19
N HIS A 46 -5.56 -1.00 -4.29
CA HIS A 46 -4.55 -0.69 -5.29
C HIS A 46 -4.22 0.80 -5.28
N PHE A 47 -2.93 1.10 -5.23
CA PHE A 47 -2.38 2.44 -5.23
C PHE A 47 -1.55 2.67 -6.49
N PRO A 48 -2.08 3.37 -7.50
CA PRO A 48 -1.27 3.86 -8.60
C PRO A 48 -0.35 4.96 -8.08
N ILE A 49 0.96 4.70 -8.07
CA ILE A 49 1.97 5.65 -7.59
C ILE A 49 2.45 6.50 -8.77
N PRO A 50 2.40 7.85 -8.66
CA PRO A 50 3.11 8.71 -9.60
C PRO A 50 4.58 8.31 -9.65
N THR A 51 4.98 7.78 -10.79
CA THR A 51 6.23 7.07 -10.98
C THR A 51 7.09 7.84 -11.96
N PRO A 52 8.07 8.63 -11.48
CA PRO A 52 9.01 9.29 -12.37
C PRO A 52 10.05 8.26 -12.81
N ALA A 53 9.77 7.52 -13.87
CA ALA A 53 10.67 6.48 -14.36
C ALA A 53 12.06 7.04 -14.76
N VAL A 54 12.11 8.30 -15.17
CA VAL A 54 13.32 9.05 -15.48
C VAL A 54 13.23 10.45 -14.86
N VAL A 55 14.27 10.86 -14.14
CA VAL A 55 14.44 12.22 -13.61
C VAL A 55 15.74 12.78 -14.17
N ASP A 56 15.66 13.90 -14.89
CA ASP A 56 16.82 14.57 -15.51
C ASP A 56 17.73 13.63 -16.33
N GLY A 57 17.10 12.69 -17.05
CA GLY A 57 17.80 11.71 -17.88
C GLY A 57 18.36 10.50 -17.13
N VAL A 58 18.28 10.46 -15.80
CA VAL A 58 18.67 9.33 -14.96
C VAL A 58 17.45 8.46 -14.67
N LYS A 59 17.55 7.15 -14.90
CA LYS A 59 16.48 6.22 -14.55
C LYS A 59 16.40 6.05 -13.04
N SER A 60 15.18 6.10 -12.51
CA SER A 60 14.96 5.79 -11.11
C SER A 60 14.89 4.29 -10.88
N SER A 61 15.25 3.86 -9.67
CA SER A 61 15.03 2.49 -9.21
C SER A 61 14.15 2.43 -7.98
N VAL A 62 13.44 1.32 -7.78
CA VAL A 62 12.49 1.16 -6.67
C VAL A 62 13.20 0.60 -5.45
N GLY A 63 13.37 1.40 -4.39
CA GLY A 63 14.03 0.96 -3.15
C GLY A 63 13.08 0.24 -2.19
N ALA A 64 11.94 0.84 -1.88
CA ALA A 64 10.98 0.28 -0.93
C ALA A 64 9.55 0.81 -1.15
N ALA A 65 8.56 0.00 -0.77
CA ALA A 65 7.18 0.43 -0.58
C ALA A 65 6.97 0.92 0.85
N LEU A 66 6.22 1.99 0.98
CA LEU A 66 5.85 2.64 2.24
C LEU A 66 4.34 2.61 2.38
N ILE A 67 3.83 2.19 3.54
CA ILE A 67 2.39 2.06 3.78
C ILE A 67 2.06 2.69 5.13
N SER A 68 0.97 3.46 5.17
CA SER A 68 0.47 4.09 6.38
C SER A 68 -0.99 3.74 6.59
N PHE A 69 -1.29 3.04 7.69
CA PHE A 69 -2.64 2.58 8.03
C PHE A 69 -2.86 2.39 9.53
N ARG A 70 -4.12 2.20 9.90
CA ARG A 70 -4.53 1.72 11.23
C ARG A 70 -5.59 0.65 11.09
N THR A 71 -5.58 -0.35 11.97
CA THR A 71 -6.66 -1.34 12.04
C THR A 71 -7.36 -1.34 13.38
N ARG A 72 -8.61 -1.78 13.38
CA ARG A 72 -9.30 -2.24 14.59
C ARG A 72 -9.04 -3.74 14.79
N SER A 73 -9.46 -4.25 15.94
CA SER A 73 -9.06 -5.57 16.46
C SER A 73 -9.41 -6.79 15.61
N HIS A 74 -10.25 -6.67 14.58
CA HIS A 74 -10.64 -7.77 13.70
C HIS A 74 -10.38 -7.45 12.23
N ALA A 75 -9.43 -6.54 11.97
CA ALA A 75 -8.92 -6.23 10.64
C ALA A 75 -7.39 -6.26 10.67
N LYS A 76 -6.79 -6.75 9.60
CA LYS A 76 -5.33 -6.76 9.44
C LYS A 76 -4.91 -6.53 7.99
N VAL A 77 -3.69 -6.05 7.82
CA VAL A 77 -2.96 -6.15 6.55
C VAL A 77 -2.20 -7.48 6.56
N HIS A 78 -2.40 -8.29 5.52
CA HIS A 78 -1.81 -9.63 5.42
C HIS A 78 -0.82 -9.79 4.26
N GLU A 79 -0.78 -8.85 3.32
CA GLU A 79 0.22 -8.84 2.26
C GLU A 79 0.41 -7.46 1.65
N ILE A 80 1.62 -7.22 1.14
CA ILE A 80 1.99 -6.07 0.33
C ILE A 80 2.66 -6.58 -0.94
N ILE A 81 2.21 -6.11 -2.10
CA ILE A 81 2.77 -6.48 -3.40
C ILE A 81 3.10 -5.21 -4.17
N VAL A 82 4.25 -5.19 -4.82
CA VAL A 82 4.68 -4.07 -5.67
C VAL A 82 4.79 -4.57 -7.11
N TYR A 83 4.11 -3.87 -8.01
CA TYR A 83 4.15 -4.10 -9.45
C TYR A 83 4.82 -2.94 -10.17
N ASP A 84 5.50 -3.24 -11.27
CA ASP A 84 5.94 -2.29 -12.28
C ASP A 84 5.36 -2.72 -13.63
N GLY A 85 4.33 -2.00 -14.09
CA GLY A 85 3.48 -2.49 -15.18
C GLY A 85 2.80 -3.81 -14.79
N GLU A 86 2.99 -4.86 -15.59
CA GLU A 86 2.47 -6.21 -15.31
C GLU A 86 3.41 -7.05 -14.42
N GLU A 87 4.66 -6.61 -14.23
CA GLU A 87 5.67 -7.40 -13.53
C GLU A 87 5.58 -7.18 -12.03
N ARG A 88 5.51 -8.27 -11.25
CA ARG A 88 5.62 -8.20 -9.79
C ARG A 88 7.09 -8.13 -9.38
N ILE A 89 7.50 -6.99 -8.84
CA ILE A 89 8.90 -6.72 -8.46
C ILE A 89 9.18 -6.95 -6.96
N ALA A 90 8.15 -7.00 -6.12
CA ALA A 90 8.26 -7.43 -4.72
C ALA A 90 6.96 -8.01 -4.19
N GLN A 91 7.06 -8.89 -3.20
CA GLN A 91 5.94 -9.37 -2.41
C GLN A 91 6.36 -9.58 -0.95
N HIS A 92 5.47 -9.24 -0.04
CA HIS A 92 5.60 -9.46 1.39
C HIS A 92 4.30 -10.16 1.82
N MET A 93 4.37 -11.47 2.03
CA MET A 93 3.21 -12.33 2.29
C MET A 93 3.15 -12.72 3.77
N ASP A 94 2.05 -13.37 4.16
CA ASP A 94 1.84 -13.94 5.50
C ASP A 94 2.02 -12.93 6.64
N LEU A 95 1.72 -11.65 6.36
CA LEU A 95 1.77 -10.60 7.36
C LEU A 95 0.59 -10.75 8.33
N ASN A 96 0.80 -10.28 9.57
CA ASN A 96 -0.25 -10.17 10.57
C ASN A 96 -0.21 -8.80 11.23
N MET A 97 -0.33 -7.75 10.41
CA MET A 97 -0.17 -6.37 10.88
C MET A 97 -1.50 -5.80 11.35
N GLU A 98 -1.55 -5.53 12.65
CA GLU A 98 -2.70 -4.98 13.36
C GLU A 98 -2.30 -3.71 14.14
N GLY A 99 -3.27 -2.84 14.42
CA GLY A 99 -3.04 -1.59 15.14
C GLY A 99 -2.50 -0.48 14.23
N ASP A 100 -1.69 0.41 14.80
CA ASP A 100 -1.17 1.59 14.12
C ASP A 100 0.17 1.31 13.44
N HIS A 101 0.22 1.54 12.13
CA HIS A 101 1.38 1.32 11.26
C HIS A 101 1.56 2.56 10.38
N LEU A 102 2.20 3.60 10.92
CA LEU A 102 2.19 4.93 10.28
C LEU A 102 3.40 5.18 9.37
N ASP A 103 4.43 4.36 9.48
CA ASP A 103 5.74 4.49 8.83
C ASP A 103 6.29 3.14 8.33
N SER A 104 5.41 2.17 8.04
CA SER A 104 5.84 0.85 7.60
C SER A 104 6.57 0.90 6.27
N ARG A 105 7.75 0.28 6.23
CA ARG A 105 8.64 0.23 5.07
C ARG A 105 8.93 -1.22 4.69
N PHE A 106 8.77 -1.53 3.42
CA PHE A 106 8.91 -2.86 2.82
C PHE A 106 9.91 -2.81 1.68
N ASP A 107 11.06 -3.45 1.84
CA ASP A 107 12.12 -3.44 0.83
C ASP A 107 11.67 -4.05 -0.50
N VAL A 108 12.19 -3.51 -1.60
CA VAL A 108 12.11 -4.10 -2.94
C VAL A 108 13.49 -4.67 -3.29
N PRO A 109 13.66 -6.01 -3.25
CA PRO A 109 14.97 -6.63 -3.42
C PRO A 109 15.63 -6.29 -4.75
N GLY A 110 16.93 -5.99 -4.69
CA GLY A 110 17.74 -5.68 -5.87
C GLY A 110 17.55 -4.29 -6.45
N ALA A 111 16.62 -3.49 -5.91
CA ALA A 111 16.32 -2.13 -6.36
C ALA A 111 16.23 -2.02 -7.90
N PRO A 112 15.25 -2.69 -8.54
CA PRO A 112 15.15 -2.74 -9.99
C PRO A 112 14.88 -1.35 -10.57
N GLU A 113 15.48 -1.07 -11.73
CA GLU A 113 15.12 0.12 -12.53
C GLU A 113 13.64 0.08 -12.89
N VAL A 114 12.99 1.24 -12.78
CA VAL A 114 11.61 1.43 -13.21
C VAL A 114 11.52 1.31 -14.73
N LYS A 115 10.56 0.50 -15.19
CA LYS A 115 10.26 0.28 -16.61
C LYS A 115 8.98 0.99 -17.04
N GLN A 116 7.95 1.04 -16.17
CA GLN A 116 6.64 1.61 -16.46
C GLN A 116 6.11 2.39 -15.24
N GLY A 117 4.92 2.04 -14.75
CA GLY A 117 4.26 2.67 -13.61
C GLY A 117 4.16 1.71 -12.44
N ILE A 118 4.47 2.21 -11.24
CA ILE A 118 4.40 1.43 -10.02
C ILE A 118 2.97 1.39 -9.48
N ASN A 119 2.50 0.19 -9.16
CA ASN A 119 1.28 -0.03 -8.37
C ASN A 119 1.62 -0.77 -7.08
N ILE A 120 1.15 -0.26 -5.95
CA ILE A 120 1.20 -0.97 -4.68
C ILE A 120 -0.15 -1.60 -4.42
N THR A 121 -0.15 -2.89 -4.14
CA THR A 121 -1.33 -3.65 -3.73
C THR A 121 -1.21 -4.00 -2.25
N VAL A 122 -2.24 -3.67 -1.47
CA VAL A 122 -2.32 -3.97 -0.03
C VAL A 122 -3.48 -4.92 0.20
N GLY A 123 -3.18 -6.14 0.66
CA GLY A 123 -4.19 -7.13 1.03
C GLY A 123 -4.70 -6.91 2.44
N VAL A 124 -6.02 -6.76 2.57
CA VAL A 124 -6.71 -6.54 3.85
C VAL A 124 -7.65 -7.71 4.15
N GLN A 125 -7.64 -8.18 5.39
CA GLN A 125 -8.44 -9.31 5.85
C GLN A 125 -9.25 -8.93 7.08
N PHE A 126 -10.48 -9.45 7.13
CA PHE A 126 -11.44 -9.23 8.21
C PHE A 126 -11.86 -10.55 8.84
N SER A 127 -11.85 -10.60 10.17
CA SER A 127 -12.12 -11.85 10.89
C SER A 127 -13.57 -12.32 10.78
N SER A 128 -13.80 -13.63 10.85
CA SER A 128 -15.14 -14.23 10.85
C SER A 128 -15.85 -14.15 12.20
N ASP A 129 -15.08 -14.05 13.29
CA ASP A 129 -15.55 -13.99 14.68
C ASP A 129 -15.79 -12.56 15.20
N ALA A 130 -15.67 -11.56 14.33
CA ALA A 130 -15.84 -10.15 14.69
C ALA A 130 -17.19 -9.90 15.38
N PRO A 131 -17.22 -9.20 16.54
CA PRO A 131 -18.46 -8.90 17.26
C PRO A 131 -19.37 -7.96 16.47
N ASP A 132 -18.80 -7.01 15.73
CA ASP A 132 -19.53 -6.02 14.94
C ASP A 132 -18.68 -5.49 13.77
N VAL A 133 -19.27 -4.64 12.94
CA VAL A 133 -18.58 -4.04 11.79
C VAL A 133 -17.50 -3.03 12.19
N ARG A 134 -17.63 -2.38 13.34
CA ARG A 134 -16.67 -1.37 13.80
C ARG A 134 -15.35 -2.01 14.22
N SER A 135 -15.37 -3.26 14.69
CA SER A 135 -14.13 -4.00 14.98
C SER A 135 -13.38 -4.44 13.72
N MET A 136 -14.04 -4.47 12.55
CA MET A 136 -13.47 -4.81 11.24
C MET A 136 -13.10 -3.57 10.41
N GLN A 137 -12.77 -2.45 11.06
CA GLN A 137 -12.35 -1.25 10.36
C GLN A 137 -10.86 -1.25 10.06
N ILE A 138 -10.50 -0.81 8.87
CA ILE A 138 -9.14 -0.38 8.52
C ILE A 138 -9.19 1.04 7.97
N GLU A 139 -8.29 1.90 8.44
CA GLU A 139 -8.11 3.27 8.00
C GLU A 139 -6.82 3.34 7.20
N ILE A 140 -6.93 3.52 5.88
CA ILE A 140 -5.76 3.65 5.02
C ILE A 140 -5.45 5.13 4.83
N ILE A 141 -4.28 5.55 5.29
CA ILE A 141 -3.81 6.95 5.24
C ILE A 141 -3.12 7.20 3.90
N GLY A 142 -2.27 6.28 3.45
CA GLY A 142 -1.60 6.41 2.17
C GLY A 142 -0.59 5.30 1.90
N ALA A 143 -0.04 5.33 0.69
CA ALA A 143 1.05 4.47 0.26
C ALA A 143 2.05 5.28 -0.57
N GLY A 144 3.30 4.85 -0.61
CA GLY A 144 4.34 5.54 -1.36
C GLY A 144 5.49 4.63 -1.75
N ILE A 145 6.35 5.14 -2.64
CA ILE A 145 7.57 4.46 -3.07
C ILE A 145 8.76 5.35 -2.74
N GLU A 146 9.77 4.76 -2.10
CA GLU A 146 11.12 5.28 -2.05
C GLU A 146 11.82 4.94 -3.38
N PHE A 147 12.17 5.95 -4.16
CA PHE A 147 12.94 5.81 -5.38
C PHE A 147 14.39 6.24 -5.14
N ASN A 148 15.34 5.56 -5.78
CA ASN A 148 16.75 5.94 -5.81
C ASN A 148 17.09 6.58 -7.17
N GLY A 149 18.05 7.51 -7.19
CA GLY A 149 18.72 7.96 -8.42
C GLY A 149 18.30 9.32 -8.95
N LEU A 150 18.20 10.35 -8.10
CA LEU A 150 18.18 11.74 -8.55
C LEU A 150 19.60 12.24 -8.88
N PRO A 151 19.76 13.15 -9.85
CA PRO A 151 21.00 13.90 -9.97
C PRO A 151 21.23 14.79 -8.73
N ASP A 152 22.49 15.15 -8.49
CA ASP A 152 22.89 16.15 -7.49
C ASP A 152 22.40 17.57 -7.85
#